data_AF-A0AAN0MFK1-F1
#
_entry.id   AF-A0AAN0MFK1-F1
#
_cell.length_a   1.000
_cell.length_b   1.000
_cell.length_c   1.000
_cell.angle_alpha   90.00
_cell.angle_beta   90.00
_cell.angle_gamma   90.00
#
_symmetry.space_group_name_H-M   'P 1'
#
loop_
_entity.id
_entity.type
_entity.pdbx_description
1 polymer ?
#
loop_
_entity_poly.entity_id
_entity_poly.type
_entity_poly.pdbx_seq_one_letter_code
_entity_poly.pdbx_strand_id
1 'polypeptide(L)'
;MIRAVATDQPAIEAFLAKHIETSMFPLVNLINHGMSGGHPRAVTCWIRWKAGQITDVLTVSDEGMIFPQCPTGPWGDVVTVLSDIGIKGILGAADQVASLRGTLRLPASPDLDVVEPLYHLSLMNLQIPDGLTELRQLQDAPRDLIEGWRAAYNIELLAYPKDSAAAQAARDIAGYIAKDSHRVLMQDGKPVAMTGFNAELPHVVQIGGVYTPPEARSGGLARRAVALHLAEAAEKG
;
A
#
# COMPACT_ATOMS: atom_id res chain seq x y z
N MET A 1 -11.54 20.19 11.15
CA MET A 1 -10.59 19.23 11.79
C MET A 1 -9.44 20.02 12.37
N ILE A 2 -8.77 19.54 13.41
CA ILE A 2 -7.57 20.19 13.96
C ILE A 2 -6.32 19.49 13.43
N ARG A 3 -5.25 20.23 13.15
CA ARG A 3 -3.96 19.63 12.78
C ARG A 3 -3.39 18.90 13.99
N ALA A 4 -2.98 17.66 13.80
CA ALA A 4 -2.36 16.85 14.84
C ALA A 4 -0.97 17.37 15.21
N VAL A 5 -0.59 17.16 16.47
CA VAL A 5 0.77 17.38 16.98
C VAL A 5 1.40 16.06 17.40
N ALA A 6 2.70 16.06 17.71
CA ALA A 6 3.44 14.84 18.06
C ALA A 6 2.80 14.03 19.21
N THR A 7 2.20 14.69 20.19
CA THR A 7 1.53 14.01 21.32
C THR A 7 0.23 13.29 20.93
N ASP A 8 -0.35 13.59 19.77
CA ASP A 8 -1.54 12.91 19.26
C ASP A 8 -1.22 11.57 18.59
N GLN A 9 0.06 11.32 18.24
CA GLN A 9 0.47 10.16 17.46
C GLN A 9 -0.04 8.82 18.03
N PRO A 10 0.08 8.51 19.33
CA PRO A 10 -0.44 7.24 19.87
C PRO A 10 -1.95 7.07 19.69
N ALA A 11 -2.72 8.15 19.77
CA ALA A 11 -4.17 8.10 19.57
C ALA A 11 -4.53 7.91 18.09
N ILE A 12 -3.76 8.52 17.18
CA ILE A 12 -3.92 8.35 15.73
C ILE A 12 -3.60 6.91 15.33
N GLU A 13 -2.47 6.37 15.80
CA GLU A 13 -2.09 4.98 15.56
C GLU A 13 -3.18 4.02 16.05
N ALA A 14 -3.69 4.21 17.27
CA ALA A 14 -4.76 3.40 17.82
C ALA A 14 -6.07 3.50 17.02
N PHE A 15 -6.40 4.68 16.48
CA PHE A 15 -7.56 4.86 15.61
C PHE A 15 -7.39 4.15 14.26
N LEU A 16 -6.27 4.37 13.58
CA LEU A 16 -5.97 3.75 12.29
C LEU A 16 -5.87 2.22 12.42
N ALA A 17 -5.33 1.71 13.52
CA ALA A 17 -5.27 0.28 13.81
C ALA A 17 -6.66 -0.35 14.02
N LYS A 18 -7.66 0.39 14.52
CA LYS A 18 -9.04 -0.08 14.57
C LYS A 18 -9.70 -0.15 13.19
N HIS A 19 -9.15 0.56 12.21
CA HIS A 19 -9.58 0.60 10.82
C HIS A 19 -8.53 -0.02 9.89
N ILE A 20 -7.80 -1.02 10.38
CA ILE A 20 -6.56 -1.48 9.77
C ILE A 20 -6.70 -1.84 8.28
N GLU A 21 -7.80 -2.49 7.92
CA GLU A 21 -8.10 -2.93 6.56
C GLU A 21 -7.98 -1.79 5.54
N THR A 22 -8.41 -0.57 5.89
CA THR A 22 -8.40 0.59 4.99
C THR A 22 -7.38 1.65 5.38
N SER A 23 -6.53 1.38 6.38
CA SER A 23 -5.59 2.34 6.97
C SER A 23 -4.12 1.88 6.97
N MET A 24 -3.77 0.77 6.33
CA MET A 24 -2.39 0.26 6.30
C MET A 24 -1.36 1.29 5.82
N PHE A 25 -1.59 1.97 4.70
CA PHE A 25 -0.66 2.98 4.17
C PHE A 25 -0.42 4.17 5.11
N PRO A 26 -1.45 4.91 5.57
CA PRO A 26 -1.22 6.04 6.47
C PRO A 26 -0.60 5.61 7.81
N LEU A 27 -0.95 4.43 8.32
CA LEU A 27 -0.38 3.93 9.58
C LEU A 27 1.10 3.57 9.45
N VAL A 28 1.47 2.80 8.42
CA VAL A 28 2.89 2.45 8.16
C VAL A 28 3.72 3.71 7.86
N ASN A 29 3.15 4.67 7.14
CA ASN A 29 3.81 5.94 6.89
C ASN A 29 4.06 6.72 8.19
N LEU A 30 3.05 6.82 9.07
CA LEU A 30 3.17 7.48 10.37
C LEU A 30 4.24 6.82 11.24
N ILE A 31 4.24 5.48 11.34
CA ILE A 31 5.20 4.74 12.16
C ILE A 31 6.64 4.89 11.64
N ASN A 32 6.84 4.75 10.33
CA ASN A 32 8.18 4.70 9.75
C ASN A 32 8.80 6.08 9.46
N HIS A 33 7.96 7.11 9.27
CA HIS A 33 8.42 8.43 8.81
C HIS A 33 7.93 9.59 9.68
N GLY A 34 6.97 9.35 10.59
CA GLY A 34 6.48 10.34 11.53
C GLY A 34 5.79 11.53 10.87
N MET A 35 5.63 12.59 11.67
CA MET A 35 4.99 13.85 11.26
C MET A 35 5.93 15.04 11.14
N SER A 36 7.25 14.79 11.19
CA SER A 36 8.27 15.86 11.14
C SER A 36 8.58 16.34 9.72
N GLY A 37 8.07 15.65 8.69
CA GLY A 37 8.35 15.93 7.28
C GLY A 37 9.77 15.51 6.86
N GLY A 38 10.09 15.77 5.59
CA GLY A 38 11.44 15.54 5.04
C GLY A 38 11.63 14.19 4.37
N HIS A 39 10.56 13.41 4.24
CA HIS A 39 10.53 12.17 3.48
C HIS A 39 9.23 12.12 2.68
N PRO A 40 9.20 11.66 1.41
CA PRO A 40 7.97 11.63 0.59
C PRO A 40 6.77 10.97 1.28
N ARG A 41 7.03 10.00 2.15
CA ARG A 41 6.03 9.26 2.94
C ARG A 41 5.87 9.75 4.38
N ALA A 42 6.57 10.80 4.82
CA ALA A 42 6.22 11.48 6.07
C ALA A 42 4.82 12.07 5.93
N VAL A 43 4.09 12.19 7.05
CA VAL A 43 2.67 12.54 7.00
C VAL A 43 2.33 13.74 7.86
N THR A 44 1.37 14.54 7.43
CA THR A 44 0.62 15.44 8.30
C THR A 44 -0.78 14.86 8.50
N CYS A 45 -1.24 14.82 9.75
CA CYS A 45 -2.57 14.36 10.10
C CYS A 45 -3.45 15.51 10.57
N TRP A 46 -4.75 15.42 10.28
CA TRP A 46 -5.80 16.23 10.88
C TRP A 46 -6.84 15.32 11.50
N ILE A 47 -7.28 15.67 12.70
CA ILE A 47 -8.10 14.80 13.54
C ILE A 47 -9.39 15.50 13.98
N ARG A 48 -10.43 14.70 14.22
CA ARG A 48 -11.65 15.13 14.94
C ARG A 48 -11.76 14.36 16.24
N TRP A 49 -12.03 15.09 17.31
CA TRP A 49 -12.32 14.54 18.62
C TRP A 49 -13.81 14.64 18.92
N LYS A 50 -14.36 13.58 19.51
CA LYS A 50 -15.69 13.59 20.12
C LYS A 50 -15.64 12.75 21.39
N ALA A 51 -16.07 13.34 22.51
CA ALA A 51 -16.11 12.66 23.81
C ALA A 51 -14.79 11.95 24.20
N GLY A 52 -13.65 12.61 23.96
CA GLY A 52 -12.33 12.07 24.32
C GLY A 52 -11.80 10.97 23.39
N GLN A 53 -12.42 10.74 22.24
CA GLN A 53 -11.97 9.78 21.23
C GLN A 53 -11.85 10.43 19.86
N ILE A 54 -10.88 9.96 19.07
CA ILE A 54 -10.77 10.33 17.66
C ILE A 54 -11.91 9.65 16.89
N THR A 55 -12.63 10.43 16.08
CA THR A 55 -13.70 9.92 15.20
C THR A 55 -13.29 9.86 13.74
N ASP A 56 -12.34 10.70 13.32
CA ASP A 56 -11.91 10.84 11.94
C ASP A 56 -10.45 11.28 11.90
N VAL A 57 -9.69 10.70 10.98
CA VAL A 57 -8.31 11.07 10.66
C VAL A 57 -8.19 11.29 9.16
N LEU A 58 -7.77 12.49 8.77
CA LEU A 58 -7.30 12.79 7.43
C LEU A 58 -5.78 12.78 7.46
N THR A 59 -5.16 11.91 6.68
CA THR A 59 -3.70 11.86 6.55
C THR A 59 -3.28 12.34 5.17
N VAL A 60 -2.26 13.20 5.10
CA VAL A 60 -1.65 13.66 3.85
C VAL A 60 -0.16 13.41 3.94
N SER A 61 0.39 12.72 2.95
CA SER A 61 1.86 12.54 2.83
C SER A 61 2.54 13.77 2.21
N ASP A 62 3.84 13.94 2.47
CA ASP A 62 4.65 15.01 1.86
C ASP A 62 4.65 14.95 0.32
N GLU A 63 4.45 13.77 -0.28
CA GLU A 63 4.31 13.61 -1.74
C GLU A 63 2.90 13.90 -2.28
N GLY A 64 1.96 14.33 -1.44
CA GLY A 64 0.62 14.76 -1.84
C GLY A 64 -0.42 13.63 -1.97
N MET A 65 -0.13 12.41 -1.50
CA MET A 65 -1.14 11.36 -1.36
C MET A 65 -2.01 11.61 -0.13
N ILE A 66 -3.32 11.48 -0.28
CA ILE A 66 -4.32 11.65 0.78
C ILE A 66 -4.90 10.29 1.15
N PHE A 67 -5.03 10.05 2.46
CA PHE A 67 -5.64 8.85 3.04
C PHE A 67 -6.76 9.26 4.01
N PRO A 68 -8.01 9.36 3.55
CA PRO A 68 -9.14 9.64 4.44
C PRO A 68 -9.53 8.37 5.20
N GLN A 69 -9.50 8.44 6.53
CA GLN A 69 -10.17 7.50 7.44
C GLN A 69 -11.16 8.31 8.29
N CYS A 70 -12.22 8.77 7.63
CA CYS A 70 -13.22 9.69 8.16
C CYS A 70 -14.63 9.08 8.08
N PRO A 71 -14.96 8.07 8.90
CA PRO A 71 -16.23 7.35 8.84
C PRO A 71 -17.45 8.23 9.16
N THR A 72 -17.28 9.39 9.80
CA THR A 72 -18.40 10.31 10.06
C THR A 72 -18.69 11.27 8.90
N GLY A 73 -17.87 11.25 7.85
CA GLY A 73 -17.99 12.10 6.67
C GLY A 73 -17.93 13.61 6.95
N PRO A 74 -16.92 14.15 7.68
CA PRO A 74 -16.79 15.57 7.96
C PRO A 74 -16.26 16.35 6.73
N TRP A 75 -16.83 16.12 5.55
CA TRP A 75 -16.24 16.54 4.28
C TRP A 75 -16.09 18.05 4.11
N GLY A 76 -16.96 18.85 4.74
CA GLY A 76 -16.80 20.31 4.77
C GLY A 76 -15.45 20.72 5.39
N ASP A 77 -15.11 20.13 6.53
CA ASP A 77 -13.82 20.38 7.16
C ASP A 77 -12.65 19.83 6.34
N VAL A 78 -12.80 18.65 5.74
CA VAL A 78 -11.76 18.02 4.92
C VAL A 78 -11.44 18.91 3.71
N VAL A 79 -12.45 19.45 3.05
CA VAL A 79 -12.27 20.42 1.96
C VAL A 79 -11.53 21.66 2.43
N THR A 80 -11.86 22.19 3.61
CA THR A 80 -11.14 23.33 4.20
C THR A 80 -9.67 22.99 4.48
N VAL A 81 -9.36 21.78 4.93
CA VAL A 81 -7.97 21.35 5.15
C VAL A 81 -7.21 21.23 3.84
N LEU A 82 -7.85 20.69 2.80
CA LEU A 82 -7.20 20.38 1.53
C LEU A 82 -7.09 21.57 0.57
N SER A 83 -7.67 22.74 0.89
CA SER A 83 -7.70 23.88 -0.04
C SER A 83 -6.34 24.40 -0.45
N ASP A 84 -5.34 24.27 0.43
CA ASP A 84 -3.97 24.76 0.21
C ASP A 84 -2.95 23.63 0.01
N ILE A 85 -3.43 22.40 -0.22
CA ILE A 85 -2.59 21.20 -0.34
C ILE A 85 -2.59 20.70 -1.78
N GLY A 86 -1.39 20.53 -2.34
CA GLY A 86 -1.22 19.88 -3.64
C GLY A 86 -1.60 18.40 -3.57
N ILE A 87 -2.69 18.03 -4.23
CA ILE A 87 -3.23 16.67 -4.23
C ILE A 87 -2.67 15.90 -5.42
N LYS A 88 -1.91 14.84 -5.15
CA LYS A 88 -1.43 13.89 -6.17
C LYS A 88 -2.41 12.74 -6.36
N GLY A 89 -3.07 12.29 -5.30
CA GLY A 89 -4.01 11.18 -5.35
C GLY A 89 -4.71 10.93 -4.01
N ILE A 90 -5.76 10.13 -4.05
CA ILE A 90 -6.56 9.74 -2.88
C ILE A 90 -6.62 8.21 -2.83
N LEU A 91 -6.30 7.62 -1.69
CA LEU A 91 -6.39 6.18 -1.47
C LEU A 91 -7.07 5.90 -0.13
N GLY A 92 -8.10 5.05 -0.12
CA GLY A 92 -8.85 4.71 1.09
C GLY A 92 -10.07 3.85 0.76
N ALA A 93 -10.98 3.73 1.74
CA ALA A 93 -12.25 3.03 1.56
C ALA A 93 -13.06 3.63 0.40
N ALA A 94 -13.59 2.77 -0.49
CA ALA A 94 -14.18 3.20 -1.76
C ALA A 94 -15.36 4.19 -1.58
N ASP A 95 -16.19 3.96 -0.57
CA ASP A 95 -17.32 4.82 -0.20
C ASP A 95 -16.84 6.22 0.27
N GLN A 96 -15.80 6.27 1.10
CA GLN A 96 -15.22 7.52 1.59
C GLN A 96 -14.51 8.27 0.47
N VAL A 97 -13.73 7.60 -0.38
CA VAL A 97 -13.06 8.21 -1.53
C VAL A 97 -14.09 8.77 -2.52
N ALA A 98 -15.14 8.02 -2.84
CA ALA A 98 -16.21 8.47 -3.72
C ALA A 98 -16.94 9.70 -3.13
N SER A 99 -17.28 9.67 -1.84
CA SER A 99 -17.95 10.78 -1.16
C SER A 99 -17.08 12.04 -1.10
N LEU A 100 -15.81 11.87 -0.75
CA LEU A 100 -14.84 12.96 -0.73
C LEU A 100 -14.62 13.54 -2.12
N ARG A 101 -14.50 12.72 -3.16
CA ARG A 101 -14.38 13.18 -4.56
C ARG A 101 -15.64 13.87 -5.06
N GLY A 102 -16.83 13.51 -4.58
CA GLY A 102 -18.04 14.29 -4.87
C GLY A 102 -18.01 15.69 -4.27
N THR A 103 -17.26 15.87 -3.18
CA THR A 103 -17.15 17.14 -2.44
C THR A 103 -15.97 17.99 -2.95
N LEU A 104 -14.81 17.38 -3.14
CA LEU A 104 -13.65 17.97 -3.81
C LEU A 104 -13.99 18.03 -5.29
N ARG A 105 -14.19 19.22 -5.85
CA ARG A 105 -14.47 19.40 -7.28
C ARG A 105 -13.22 19.14 -8.14
N LEU A 106 -12.63 17.95 -8.00
CA LEU A 106 -11.43 17.51 -8.70
C LEU A 106 -11.69 17.43 -10.21
N PRO A 107 -10.63 17.50 -11.04
CA PRO A 107 -10.75 17.28 -12.47
C PRO A 107 -11.49 15.99 -12.79
N ALA A 108 -12.26 16.01 -13.89
CA ALA A 108 -13.16 14.91 -14.25
C ALA A 108 -12.44 13.60 -14.60
N SER A 109 -11.15 13.67 -15.00
CA SER A 109 -10.40 12.53 -15.54
C SER A 109 -9.06 12.37 -14.85
N PRO A 110 -8.98 11.61 -13.74
CA PRO A 110 -7.70 11.15 -13.20
C PRO A 110 -7.06 10.10 -14.12
N ASP A 111 -5.75 9.93 -14.02
CA ASP A 111 -5.01 8.89 -14.76
C ASP A 111 -5.42 7.47 -14.31
N LEU A 112 -5.86 7.33 -13.05
CA LEU A 112 -6.34 6.08 -12.47
C LEU A 112 -7.53 6.34 -11.53
N ASP A 113 -8.62 5.60 -11.73
CA ASP A 113 -9.85 5.66 -10.94
C ASP A 113 -10.49 4.28 -10.93
N VAL A 114 -10.07 3.47 -9.96
CA VAL A 114 -10.47 2.07 -9.84
C VAL A 114 -10.87 1.77 -8.42
N VAL A 115 -11.94 0.99 -8.27
CA VAL A 115 -12.31 0.37 -7.00
C VAL A 115 -11.93 -1.10 -7.11
N GLU A 116 -10.99 -1.52 -6.27
CA GLU A 116 -10.56 -2.91 -6.17
C GLU A 116 -11.16 -3.56 -4.91
N PRO A 117 -11.49 -4.87 -4.97
CA PRO A 117 -11.93 -5.59 -3.79
C PRO A 117 -10.78 -5.70 -2.78
N LEU A 118 -11.10 -5.45 -1.51
CA LEU A 118 -10.19 -5.69 -0.40
C LEU A 118 -10.49 -7.04 0.24
N TYR A 119 -9.48 -7.89 0.34
CA TYR A 119 -9.58 -9.20 0.99
C TYR A 119 -8.80 -9.21 2.29
N HIS A 120 -9.31 -9.96 3.26
CA HIS A 120 -8.65 -10.22 4.52
C HIS A 120 -8.48 -11.73 4.71
N LEU A 121 -7.29 -12.15 5.17
CA LEU A 121 -6.96 -13.54 5.49
C LEU A 121 -6.31 -13.59 6.87
N SER A 122 -6.95 -14.28 7.82
CA SER A 122 -6.27 -14.71 9.03
C SER A 122 -5.23 -15.77 8.68
N LEU A 123 -3.99 -15.62 9.15
CA LEU A 123 -2.93 -16.60 8.90
C LEU A 123 -3.22 -17.98 9.51
N MET A 124 -4.12 -18.06 10.51
CA MET A 124 -4.61 -19.35 11.04
C MET A 124 -5.40 -20.16 10.00
N ASN A 125 -5.94 -19.50 8.98
CA ASN A 125 -6.66 -20.10 7.87
C ASN A 125 -5.78 -20.21 6.61
N LEU A 126 -4.47 -19.94 6.71
CA LEU A 126 -3.57 -20.01 5.57
C LEU A 126 -3.48 -21.44 5.04
N GLN A 127 -3.73 -21.60 3.75
CA GLN A 127 -3.53 -22.84 3.03
C GLN A 127 -2.38 -22.65 2.04
N ILE A 128 -1.35 -23.49 2.15
CA ILE A 128 -0.24 -23.51 1.20
C ILE A 128 -0.58 -24.56 0.14
N PRO A 129 -0.86 -24.19 -1.11
CA PRO A 129 -1.16 -25.16 -2.16
C PRO A 129 0.07 -26.03 -2.44
N ASP A 130 -0.09 -27.33 -2.67
CA ASP A 130 1.02 -28.24 -3.02
C ASP A 130 1.82 -27.77 -4.24
N GLY A 131 3.10 -28.13 -4.30
CA GLY A 131 3.98 -27.82 -5.42
C GLY A 131 5.46 -27.95 -5.08
N LEU A 132 6.31 -27.93 -6.12
CA LEU A 132 7.77 -28.03 -5.99
C LEU A 132 8.48 -26.67 -6.10
N THR A 133 7.72 -25.57 -6.17
CA THR A 133 8.30 -24.23 -6.22
C THR A 133 8.78 -23.77 -4.85
N GLU A 134 9.79 -22.90 -4.85
CA GLU A 134 10.45 -22.40 -3.65
C GLU A 134 10.49 -20.87 -3.67
N LEU A 135 10.39 -20.23 -2.50
CA LEU A 135 10.68 -18.80 -2.38
C LEU A 135 12.17 -18.56 -2.19
N ARG A 136 12.64 -17.45 -2.77
CA ARG A 136 13.99 -16.92 -2.63
C ARG A 136 13.96 -15.42 -2.38
N GLN A 137 15.08 -14.87 -1.93
CA GLN A 137 15.22 -13.42 -1.77
C GLN A 137 15.08 -12.76 -3.16
N LEU A 138 14.50 -11.56 -3.22
CA LEU A 138 14.29 -10.90 -4.51
C LEU A 138 15.61 -10.70 -5.28
N GLN A 139 16.72 -10.44 -4.57
CA GLN A 139 18.06 -10.26 -5.18
C GLN A 139 18.66 -11.53 -5.80
N ASP A 140 18.09 -12.71 -5.54
CA ASP A 140 18.58 -13.96 -6.11
C ASP A 140 18.13 -14.15 -7.57
N ALA A 141 17.15 -13.36 -8.03
CA ALA A 141 16.71 -13.33 -9.42
C ALA A 141 17.56 -12.37 -10.28
N PRO A 142 17.68 -12.62 -11.60
CA PRO A 142 18.28 -11.66 -12.52
C PRO A 142 17.63 -10.29 -12.41
N ARG A 143 18.45 -9.25 -12.23
CA ARG A 143 18.00 -7.90 -11.90
C ARG A 143 17.12 -7.28 -13.00
N ASP A 144 17.52 -7.48 -14.25
CA ASP A 144 16.80 -7.05 -15.45
C ASP A 144 15.42 -7.68 -15.55
N LEU A 145 15.29 -8.96 -15.17
CA LEU A 145 14.02 -9.68 -15.18
C LEU A 145 13.02 -9.08 -14.18
N ILE A 146 13.42 -8.90 -12.92
CA ILE A 146 12.52 -8.39 -11.88
C ILE A 146 12.18 -6.91 -12.09
N GLU A 147 13.10 -6.11 -12.63
CA GLU A 147 12.79 -4.74 -13.07
C GLU A 147 11.82 -4.73 -14.26
N GLY A 148 11.98 -5.66 -15.21
CA GLY A 148 11.04 -5.84 -16.32
C GLY A 148 9.63 -6.20 -15.84
N TRP A 149 9.51 -7.15 -14.91
CA TRP A 149 8.24 -7.50 -14.27
C TRP A 149 7.60 -6.32 -13.55
N ARG A 150 8.40 -5.54 -12.81
CA ARG A 150 7.90 -4.36 -12.11
C ARG A 150 7.47 -3.25 -13.06
N ALA A 151 8.19 -3.04 -14.16
CA ALA A 151 7.80 -2.07 -15.18
C ALA A 151 6.47 -2.47 -15.84
N ALA A 152 6.32 -3.76 -16.18
CA ALA A 152 5.06 -4.30 -16.72
C ALA A 152 3.90 -4.12 -15.73
N TYR A 153 4.10 -4.44 -14.44
CA TYR A 153 3.12 -4.18 -13.39
C TYR A 153 2.71 -2.70 -13.34
N ASN A 154 3.67 -1.78 -13.34
CA ASN A 154 3.41 -0.34 -13.25
C ASN A 154 2.59 0.16 -14.44
N ILE A 155 2.87 -0.32 -15.65
CA ILE A 155 2.11 0.04 -16.86
C ILE A 155 0.71 -0.57 -16.82
N GLU A 156 0.59 -1.87 -16.50
CA GLU A 156 -0.67 -2.63 -16.56
C GLU A 156 -1.67 -2.19 -15.48
N LEU A 157 -1.21 -1.95 -14.25
CA LEU A 157 -2.09 -1.76 -13.09
C LEU A 157 -2.11 -0.34 -12.53
N LEU A 158 -1.02 0.42 -12.68
CA LEU A 158 -0.89 1.75 -12.08
C LEU A 158 -0.95 2.89 -13.09
N ALA A 159 -1.30 2.59 -14.35
CA ALA A 159 -1.38 3.54 -15.46
C ALA A 159 -0.09 4.39 -15.64
N TYR A 160 1.07 3.85 -15.27
CA TYR A 160 2.33 4.58 -15.43
C TYR A 160 2.66 4.79 -16.92
N PRO A 161 3.16 5.98 -17.30
CA PRO A 161 3.64 6.22 -18.65
C PRO A 161 4.80 5.28 -19.00
N LYS A 162 4.71 4.60 -20.15
CA LYS A 162 5.71 3.60 -20.60
C LYS A 162 7.13 4.13 -20.57
N ASP A 163 7.34 5.36 -21.01
CA ASP A 163 8.65 6.01 -21.12
C ASP A 163 9.32 6.22 -19.75
N SER A 164 8.53 6.23 -18.67
CA SER A 164 9.01 6.39 -17.28
C SER A 164 9.02 5.10 -16.46
N ALA A 165 8.35 4.04 -16.94
CA ALA A 165 8.08 2.84 -16.18
C ALA A 165 9.36 2.08 -15.80
N ALA A 166 10.33 1.98 -16.72
CA ALA A 166 11.60 1.30 -16.45
C ALA A 166 12.42 1.99 -15.34
N ALA A 167 12.54 3.32 -15.41
CA ALA A 167 13.26 4.08 -14.39
C ALA A 167 12.58 4.00 -13.02
N GLN A 168 11.24 3.99 -12.99
CA GLN A 168 10.49 3.78 -11.75
C GLN A 168 10.68 2.36 -11.21
N ALA A 169 10.61 1.35 -12.08
CA ALA A 169 10.79 -0.05 -11.69
C ALA A 169 12.16 -0.31 -11.06
N ALA A 170 13.23 0.27 -11.61
CA ALA A 170 14.56 0.16 -11.04
C ALA A 170 14.65 0.75 -9.62
N ARG A 171 13.99 1.89 -9.37
CA ARG A 171 13.89 2.50 -8.04
C ARG A 171 13.06 1.65 -7.08
N ASP A 172 11.93 1.13 -7.55
CA ASP A 172 11.04 0.27 -6.77
C ASP A 172 11.79 -0.99 -6.33
N ILE A 173 12.42 -1.72 -7.26
CA ILE A 173 13.18 -2.95 -6.96
C ILE A 173 14.34 -2.68 -6.00
N ALA A 174 15.09 -1.58 -6.19
CA ALA A 174 16.14 -1.19 -5.26
C ALA A 174 15.58 -0.98 -3.84
N GLY A 175 14.44 -0.30 -3.72
CA GLY A 175 13.74 -0.12 -2.45
C GLY A 175 13.21 -1.42 -1.85
N TYR A 176 12.73 -2.35 -2.68
CA TYR A 176 12.22 -3.65 -2.23
C TYR A 176 13.33 -4.54 -1.67
N ILE A 177 14.48 -4.57 -2.33
CA ILE A 177 15.68 -5.28 -1.86
C ILE A 177 16.18 -4.65 -0.55
N ALA A 178 16.31 -3.32 -0.50
CA ALA A 178 16.79 -2.62 0.70
C ALA A 178 15.88 -2.84 1.93
N LYS A 179 14.58 -3.04 1.72
CA LYS A 179 13.60 -3.30 2.76
C LYS A 179 13.35 -4.78 3.03
N ASP A 180 13.95 -5.68 2.25
CA ASP A 180 13.66 -7.12 2.25
C ASP A 180 12.15 -7.46 2.12
N SER A 181 11.37 -6.62 1.44
CA SER A 181 9.90 -6.70 1.49
C SER A 181 9.26 -7.59 0.41
N HIS A 182 10.07 -8.13 -0.51
CA HIS A 182 9.61 -8.90 -1.65
C HIS A 182 10.43 -10.17 -1.85
N ARG A 183 9.79 -11.19 -2.43
CA ARG A 183 10.38 -12.49 -2.74
C ARG A 183 10.13 -12.87 -4.18
N VAL A 184 10.97 -13.76 -4.70
CA VAL A 184 10.78 -14.40 -6.01
C VAL A 184 10.42 -15.86 -5.82
N LEU A 185 9.44 -16.34 -6.60
CA LEU A 185 9.09 -17.75 -6.67
C LEU A 185 9.92 -18.42 -7.78
N MET A 186 10.60 -19.49 -7.43
CA MET A 186 11.44 -20.27 -8.33
C MET A 186 10.78 -21.62 -8.65
N GLN A 187 10.89 -22.05 -9.91
CA GLN A 187 10.52 -23.38 -10.38
C GLN A 187 11.67 -23.93 -11.22
N ASP A 188 12.21 -25.09 -10.86
CA ASP A 188 13.33 -25.73 -11.56
C ASP A 188 14.51 -24.76 -11.80
N GLY A 189 14.84 -23.96 -10.78
CA GLY A 189 15.91 -22.96 -10.82
C GLY A 189 15.59 -21.69 -11.63
N LYS A 190 14.36 -21.52 -12.12
CA LYS A 190 13.95 -20.34 -12.90
C LYS A 190 12.96 -19.48 -12.11
N PRO A 191 13.10 -18.14 -12.13
CA PRO A 191 12.07 -17.24 -11.61
C PRO A 191 10.78 -17.36 -12.41
N VAL A 192 9.65 -17.54 -11.74
CA VAL A 192 8.33 -17.69 -12.39
C VAL A 192 7.25 -16.75 -11.85
N ALA A 193 7.45 -16.14 -10.69
CA ALA A 193 6.56 -15.09 -10.15
C ALA A 193 7.29 -14.25 -9.09
N MET A 194 6.72 -13.10 -8.74
CA MET A 194 7.16 -12.25 -7.62
C MET A 194 5.99 -11.98 -6.69
N THR A 195 6.28 -11.81 -5.40
CA THR A 195 5.31 -11.44 -4.35
C THR A 195 5.96 -10.45 -3.39
N GLY A 196 5.15 -9.69 -2.66
CA GLY A 196 5.68 -8.70 -1.73
C GLY A 196 4.65 -8.12 -0.76
N PHE A 197 5.18 -7.39 0.21
CA PHE A 197 4.40 -6.59 1.14
C PHE A 197 4.59 -5.09 0.82
N ASN A 198 3.48 -4.42 0.52
CA ASN A 198 3.45 -2.96 0.32
C ASN A 198 3.62 -2.21 1.64
N ALA A 199 3.07 -2.79 2.71
CA ALA A 199 3.09 -2.25 4.05
C ALA A 199 3.11 -3.43 5.04
N GLU A 200 3.88 -3.29 6.11
CA GLU A 200 4.12 -4.34 7.10
C GLU A 200 4.14 -3.71 8.50
N LEU A 201 3.41 -4.33 9.41
CA LEU A 201 3.37 -4.06 10.83
C LEU A 201 3.49 -5.37 11.58
N PRO A 202 3.84 -5.37 12.89
CA PRO A 202 4.07 -6.61 13.64
C PRO A 202 2.94 -7.63 13.62
N HIS A 203 1.69 -7.27 13.32
CA HIS A 203 0.56 -8.20 13.36
C HIS A 203 -0.25 -8.26 12.07
N VAL A 204 0.20 -7.56 11.02
CA VAL A 204 -0.53 -7.47 9.76
C VAL A 204 0.40 -7.07 8.62
N VAL A 205 0.25 -7.76 7.49
CA VAL A 205 0.93 -7.43 6.24
C VAL A 205 -0.11 -7.09 5.19
N GLN A 206 0.19 -6.08 4.36
CA GLN A 206 -0.57 -5.77 3.18
C GLN A 206 0.17 -6.29 1.96
N ILE A 207 -0.38 -7.32 1.32
CA ILE A 207 0.17 -7.89 0.09
C ILE A 207 0.07 -6.88 -1.05
N GLY A 208 1.12 -6.76 -1.85
CA GLY A 208 1.11 -5.97 -3.06
C GLY A 208 2.34 -6.21 -3.93
N GLY A 209 2.31 -5.70 -5.17
CA GLY A 209 3.40 -5.93 -6.11
C GLY A 209 3.56 -7.39 -6.55
N VAL A 210 2.51 -8.21 -6.39
CA VAL A 210 2.50 -9.59 -6.88
C VAL A 210 2.43 -9.58 -8.41
N TYR A 211 3.33 -10.32 -9.04
CA TYR A 211 3.38 -10.40 -10.50
C TYR A 211 3.66 -11.82 -10.97
N THR A 212 2.95 -12.24 -12.01
CA THR A 212 3.24 -13.46 -12.78
C THR A 212 3.27 -13.06 -14.24
N PRO A 213 4.37 -13.32 -14.97
CA PRO A 213 4.50 -12.93 -16.36
C PRO A 213 3.44 -13.65 -17.21
N PRO A 214 2.93 -13.02 -18.29
CA PRO A 214 1.77 -13.50 -19.04
C PRO A 214 1.80 -14.98 -19.43
N GLU A 215 2.95 -15.47 -19.87
CA GLU A 215 3.20 -16.84 -20.29
C GLU A 215 3.09 -17.88 -19.15
N ALA A 216 3.17 -17.44 -17.89
CA ALA A 216 3.10 -18.29 -16.71
C ALA A 216 1.80 -18.10 -15.90
N ARG A 217 0.87 -17.27 -16.39
CA ARG A 217 -0.42 -17.01 -15.72
C ARG A 217 -1.33 -18.25 -15.76
N SER A 218 -2.36 -18.24 -14.92
CA SER A 218 -3.36 -19.33 -14.80
C SER A 218 -2.83 -20.69 -14.31
N GLY A 219 -1.57 -20.77 -13.86
CA GLY A 219 -0.98 -21.97 -13.25
C GLY A 219 -0.95 -22.01 -11.71
N GLY A 220 -1.57 -21.04 -11.03
CA GLY A 220 -1.57 -20.97 -9.55
C GLY A 220 -0.29 -20.43 -8.92
N LEU A 221 0.68 -19.96 -9.71
CA LEU A 221 1.97 -19.45 -9.23
C LEU A 221 1.84 -18.27 -8.26
N ALA A 222 1.04 -17.25 -8.59
CA ALA A 222 0.80 -16.12 -7.69
C ALA A 222 0.23 -16.58 -6.33
N ARG A 223 -0.73 -17.52 -6.35
CA ARG A 223 -1.34 -18.08 -5.14
C ARG A 223 -0.28 -18.76 -4.28
N ARG A 224 0.59 -19.59 -4.88
CA ARG A 224 1.65 -20.29 -4.15
C ARG A 224 2.73 -19.32 -3.65
N ALA A 225 3.14 -18.33 -4.44
CA ALA A 225 4.09 -17.30 -4.03
C ALA A 225 3.59 -16.53 -2.80
N VAL A 226 2.35 -16.04 -2.85
CA VAL A 226 1.72 -15.34 -1.73
C VAL A 226 1.61 -16.25 -0.50
N ALA A 227 1.14 -17.48 -0.66
CA ALA A 227 0.98 -18.40 0.46
C ALA A 227 2.31 -18.72 1.18
N LEU A 228 3.38 -18.99 0.41
CA LEU A 228 4.71 -19.23 0.98
C LEU A 228 5.25 -17.96 1.67
N HIS A 229 4.98 -16.77 1.14
CA HIS A 229 5.51 -15.52 1.71
C HIS A 229 4.79 -15.16 3.01
N LEU A 230 3.48 -15.40 3.07
CA LEU A 230 2.70 -15.28 4.29
C LEU A 230 3.12 -16.31 5.35
N ALA A 231 3.51 -17.52 4.94
CA ALA A 231 4.05 -18.53 5.86
C ALA A 231 5.40 -18.07 6.45
N GLU A 232 6.31 -17.54 5.62
CA GLU A 232 7.57 -16.94 6.10
C GLU A 232 7.32 -15.79 7.09
N ALA A 233 6.32 -14.93 6.84
CA ALA A 233 5.93 -13.87 7.76
C ALA A 233 5.39 -14.42 9.08
N ALA A 234 4.51 -15.44 9.03
CA ALA A 234 3.95 -16.09 10.22
C ALA A 234 5.04 -16.68 11.14
N GLU A 235 6.13 -17.20 10.56
CA GLU A 235 7.27 -17.73 11.32
C GLU A 235 8.09 -16.62 12.01
N LYS A 236 8.09 -15.40 11.46
CA LYS A 236 8.80 -14.23 12.00
C LYS A 236 8.02 -13.51 13.10
N GLY A 237 6.70 -13.73 13.19
CA GLY A 237 5.79 -13.15 14.17
C GLY A 237 5.15 -11.86 13.72
#